data_AF-A0A1K1PGK8-F1
#
_entry.id   AF-A0A1K1PGK8-F1
#
_cell.length_a   1.000
_cell.length_b   1.000
_cell.length_c   1.000
_cell.angle_alpha   90.00
_cell.angle_beta   90.00
_cell.angle_gamma   90.00
#
_symmetry.space_group_name_H-M   'P 1'
#
loop_
_entity.id
_entity.type
_entity.pdbx_description
1 polymer ?
#
loop_
_entity_poly.entity_id
_entity_poly.type
_entity_poly.pdbx_seq_one_letter_code
_entity_poly.pdbx_strand_id
1 'polypeptide(L)' 'MEKITVGMTIKLIKEIGENIPVGSTATIVYIDDFDQIFIDWSNGGQGKFTEEQLLKNFEVAA' A
#
# COMPACT_ATOMS: atom_id res chain seq x y z
N MET A 1 -2.63 -7.59 14.87
CA MET A 1 -2.39 -6.93 13.58
C MET A 1 -1.61 -7.90 12.73
N GLU A 2 -2.07 -8.20 11.53
CA GLU A 2 -1.26 -8.98 10.58
C GLU A 2 0.00 -8.18 10.28
N LYS A 3 1.15 -8.85 10.30
CA LYS A 3 2.43 -8.22 10.01
C LYS A 3 2.45 -7.85 8.53
N ILE A 4 2.74 -6.59 8.20
CA ILE A 4 2.92 -6.17 6.81
C ILE A 4 4.12 -6.94 6.25
N THR A 5 3.94 -7.59 5.10
CA THR A 5 4.96 -8.40 4.45
C THR A 5 5.00 -8.15 2.95
N VAL A 6 6.17 -8.36 2.36
CA VAL A 6 6.36 -8.29 0.90
C VAL A 6 5.52 -9.38 0.24
N GLY A 7 4.84 -9.03 -0.86
CA GLY A 7 3.91 -9.88 -1.59
C GLY A 7 2.46 -9.71 -1.17
N MET A 8 2.16 -8.99 -0.09
CA MET A 8 0.78 -8.71 0.31
C MET A 8 0.10 -7.77 -0.67
N THR A 9 -1.14 -8.10 -1.04
CA THR A 9 -2.03 -7.19 -1.76
C THR A 9 -2.81 -6.35 -0.76
N ILE A 10 -2.82 -5.05 -0.99
CA ILE A 10 -3.53 -4.06 -0.18
C ILE A 10 -4.50 -3.30 -1.05
N LYS A 11 -5.61 -2.87 -0.47
CA LYS A 11 -6.65 -2.10 -1.12
C LYS A 11 -6.76 -0.73 -0.49
N LEU A 12 -6.82 0.29 -1.33
CA LEU A 12 -6.97 1.66 -0.90
C LEU A 12 -8.39 1.89 -0.37
N ILE A 13 -8.53 2.36 0.87
CA ILE A 13 -9.84 2.64 1.50
C ILE A 13 -10.09 4.13 1.73
N LYS A 14 -9.06 4.97 1.57
CA LYS A 14 -9.16 6.42 1.66
C LYS A 14 -8.44 7.07 0.49
N GLU A 15 -8.93 8.21 0.06
CA GLU A 15 -8.31 8.95 -1.04
C GLU A 15 -6.92 9.44 -0.64
N ILE A 16 -5.92 9.12 -1.48
CA ILE A 16 -4.53 9.54 -1.31
C ILE A 16 -4.07 10.22 -2.61
N GLY A 17 -4.25 11.53 -2.67
CA GLY A 17 -4.01 12.31 -3.87
C GLY A 17 -5.08 12.08 -4.95
N GLU A 18 -4.91 12.74 -6.09
CA GLU A 18 -6.00 12.93 -7.07
C GLU A 18 -6.10 11.80 -8.12
N ASN A 19 -5.09 10.95 -8.24
CA ASN A 19 -4.93 10.04 -9.38
C ASN A 19 -5.18 8.55 -9.08
N ILE A 20 -5.44 8.20 -7.82
CA ILE A 20 -5.64 6.80 -7.42
C ILE A 20 -7.01 6.65 -6.77
N PRO A 21 -7.98 6.04 -7.48
CA PRO A 21 -9.32 5.92 -6.95
C PRO A 21 -9.35 4.97 -5.76
N VAL A 22 -10.18 5.30 -4.76
CA VAL A 22 -10.50 4.41 -3.64
C VAL A 22 -11.01 3.08 -4.18
N GLY A 23 -10.51 1.99 -3.61
CA GLY A 23 -10.75 0.62 -4.06
C GLY A 23 -9.66 0.07 -4.99
N SER A 24 -8.71 0.90 -5.44
CA SER A 24 -7.53 0.42 -6.17
C SER A 24 -6.69 -0.51 -5.31
N THR A 25 -6.10 -1.52 -5.95
CA THR A 25 -5.21 -2.48 -5.30
C THR A 25 -3.75 -2.22 -5.67
N ALA A 26 -2.88 -2.48 -4.70
CA ALA A 26 -1.44 -2.46 -4.87
C ALA A 26 -0.81 -3.67 -4.19
N THR A 27 0.39 -4.04 -4.61
CA THR A 27 1.18 -5.11 -3.99
C THR A 27 2.38 -4.50 -3.29
N ILE A 28 2.65 -4.92 -2.06
CA ILE A 28 3.88 -4.52 -1.36
C ILE A 28 5.06 -5.26 -1.98
N VAL A 29 6.01 -4.52 -2.53
CA VAL A 29 7.14 -5.08 -3.29
C VAL A 29 8.44 -5.02 -2.53
N TYR A 30 8.58 -4.09 -1.59
CA TYR A 30 9.79 -3.92 -0.80
C TYR A 30 9.49 -3.18 0.51
N ILE A 31 10.21 -3.55 1.57
CA ILE A 31 10.21 -2.86 2.86
C ILE A 31 11.69 -2.63 3.19
N ASP A 32 12.08 -1.37 3.40
CA ASP A 32 13.47 -1.04 3.72
C ASP A 32 13.77 -1.16 5.22
N ASP A 33 15.05 -0.96 5.57
CA ASP A 33 15.53 -1.03 6.96
C ASP A 33 15.00 0.10 7.87
N PHE A 34 14.26 1.07 7.31
CA PHE A 34 13.62 2.18 8.02
C PHE A 34 12.09 2.07 8.02
N ASP A 35 11.56 0.86 7.76
CA ASP A 35 10.13 0.56 7.68
C ASP A 35 9.36 1.39 6.63
N GLN A 36 10.05 1.86 5.58
CA GLN A 36 9.37 2.43 4.41
C GLN A 36 8.88 1.29 3.52
N ILE A 37 7.59 1.36 3.19
CA ILE A 37 6.90 0.33 2.44
C ILE A 37 6.69 0.85 1.02
N PHE A 38 7.22 0.11 0.06
CA PHE A 38 7.10 0.38 -1.37
C PHE A 38 6.05 -0.55 -1.95
N ILE A 39 5.16 0.03 -2.75
CA ILE A 39 4.04 -0.67 -3.36
C ILE A 39 4.02 -0.44 -4.86
N ASP A 40 3.61 -1.47 -5.60
CA ASP A 40 3.29 -1.37 -7.02
C ASP A 40 1.78 -1.43 -7.18
N TRP A 41 1.21 -0.39 -7.76
CA TRP A 41 -0.20 -0.32 -8.12
C TRP A 41 -0.48 -1.20 -9.32
N SER A 42 -1.67 -1.79 -9.36
CA SER A 42 -2.09 -2.65 -10.50
C SER A 42 -2.17 -1.91 -11.83
N ASN A 43 -2.22 -0.57 -11.81
CA ASN A 43 -2.20 0.29 -13.00
C ASN A 43 -0.77 0.63 -13.48
N GLY A 44 0.28 0.07 -12.87
CA GLY A 44 1.68 0.28 -13.24
C GLY A 44 2.37 1.45 -12.54
N GLY A 45 1.69 2.17 -11.62
CA GLY A 45 2.30 3.19 -10.78
C GLY A 45 3.07 2.58 -9.60
N GLN A 46 4.00 3.33 -9.03
CA GLN A 46 4.67 2.98 -7.77
C GLN A 46 4.29 3.95 -6.67
N GLY A 47 4.27 3.48 -5.43
CA GLY A 47 3.97 4.27 -4.24
C GLY A 47 4.95 3.97 -3.11
N LYS A 48 5.09 4.93 -2.20
CA LYS A 48 5.93 4.80 -1.01
C LYS A 48 5.20 5.37 0.19
N PHE A 49 5.10 4.57 1.25
CA PHE A 49 4.33 4.90 2.45
C PHE A 49 5.09 4.49 3.70
N THR A 50 4.86 5.20 4.80
CA THR A 50 5.20 4.69 6.13
C THR A 50 4.16 3.64 6.55
N GLU A 51 4.53 2.77 7.50
CA GLU A 51 3.57 1.84 8.11
C GLU A 51 2.31 2.54 8.63
N GLU A 52 2.45 3.68 9.30
CA GLU A 52 1.30 4.46 9.80
C GLU A 52 0.37 4.92 8.66
N GLN A 53 0.94 5.43 7.57
CA GLN A 53 0.15 5.85 6.40
C GLN A 53 -0.56 4.65 5.76
N LEU A 54 0.09 3.50 5.71
CA LEU A 54 -0.47 2.30 5.12
C LEU A 54 -1.65 1.80 5.96
N LEU A 55 -1.48 1.68 7.28
CA LEU A 55 -2.53 1.26 8.21
C LEU A 55 -3.72 2.25 8.26
N LYS A 56 -3.48 3.54 8.01
CA LYS A 56 -4.53 4.56 8.01
C LYS A 56 -5.37 4.58 6.74
N ASN A 57 -4.77 4.27 5.61
CA ASN A 57 -5.34 4.50 4.28
C ASN A 57 -5.63 3.22 3.49
N PHE A 58 -5.13 2.06 3.92
CA PHE A 58 -5.27 0.79 3.23
C PHE A 58 -5.82 -0.30 4.15
N GLU A 59 -6.41 -1.32 3.53
CA GLU A 59 -6.75 -2.60 4.16
C GLU A 59 -6.06 -3.76 3.43
N VAL A 60 -5.87 -4.88 4.09
CA VAL A 60 -5.39 -6.11 3.44
C VAL A 60 -6.49 -6.61 2.51
N ALA A 61 -6.16 -6.79 1.22
CA ALA A 61 -7.08 -7.38 0.27
C ALA A 61 -7.01 -8.91 0.42
N ALA A 62 -8.10 -9.53 0.85
CA ALA A 62 -8.24 -10.97 0.96
C ALA A 62 -8.37 -11.65 -0.42
#